data_AF-A0A3D1P2L8-F1
#
_entry.id   AF-A0A3D1P2L8-F1
#
_cell.length_a   1.000
_cell.length_b   1.000
_cell.length_c   1.000
_cell.angle_alpha   90.00
_cell.angle_beta   90.00
_cell.angle_gamma   90.00
#
_symmetry.space_group_name_H-M   'P 1'
#
loop_
_entity.id
_entity.type
_entity.pdbx_description
1 polymer ?
#
loop_
_entity_poly.entity_id
_entity_poly.type
_entity_poly.pdbx_seq_one_letter_code
_entity_poly.pdbx_strand_id
1 'polypeptide(L)'
;MGFRCGIVGLPNVGKSTLFNALTETQAAQAANYPFCTIEPNVGNVGVPDPRLDKLAAIAGSQKIIPTQLGFVDIAGLVRGASKGEGLGNQ
;
A
#
# COMPACT_ATOMS: atom_id res chain seq x y z
N MET A 1 -12.10 9.72 -6.06
CA MET A 1 -10.94 10.20 -5.27
C MET A 1 -10.39 9.02 -4.50
N GLY A 2 -9.20 8.52 -4.85
CA GLY A 2 -8.57 7.39 -4.15
C GLY A 2 -7.95 7.84 -2.84
N PHE A 3 -8.14 7.08 -1.76
CA PHE A 3 -7.52 7.36 -0.46
C PHE A 3 -6.10 6.78 -0.46
N ARG A 4 -5.09 7.65 -0.37
CA ARG A 4 -3.66 7.29 -0.38
C ARG A 4 -2.99 7.76 0.90
N CYS A 5 -2.15 6.91 1.47
CA CYS A 5 -1.35 7.18 2.66
C CYS A 5 0.15 7.10 2.31
N GLY A 6 0.91 8.14 2.64
CA GLY A 6 2.35 8.15 2.47
C GLY A 6 3.06 7.57 3.68
N ILE A 7 3.95 6.60 3.48
CA ILE A 7 4.84 6.13 4.54
C ILE A 7 6.04 7.08 4.58
N VAL A 8 6.21 7.76 5.71
CA VAL A 8 7.31 8.71 5.93
C VAL A 8 8.15 8.27 7.12
N GLY A 9 9.45 8.56 7.07
CA GLY A 9 10.37 8.23 8.14
C GLY A 9 11.80 8.56 7.77
N LEU A 10 12.67 8.63 8.78
CA LEU A 10 14.09 8.85 8.61
C LEU A 10 14.73 7.75 7.74
N PRO A 11 15.94 7.99 7.19
CA PRO A 11 16.69 6.93 6.52
C PRO A 11 16.89 5.70 7.42
N ASN A 12 16.84 4.50 6.83
CA ASN A 12 17.16 3.23 7.49
C ASN A 12 16.25 2.81 8.67
N VAL A 13 15.06 3.40 8.84
CA VAL A 13 14.10 3.00 9.90
C VAL A 13 13.19 1.82 9.52
N GLY A 14 13.47 1.11 8.42
CA GLY A 14 12.65 -0.01 7.95
C GLY A 14 11.41 0.37 7.13
N LYS A 15 11.36 1.60 6.60
CA LYS A 15 10.25 2.08 5.76
C LYS A 15 9.96 1.18 4.55
N SER A 16 11.00 0.87 3.78
CA SER A 16 10.86 -0.01 2.60
C SER A 16 10.55 -1.45 3.01
N THR A 17 11.02 -1.89 4.18
CA THR A 17 10.63 -3.20 4.75
C THR A 17 9.14 -3.26 5.08
N LEU A 18 8.59 -2.21 5.70
CA LEU A 18 7.15 -2.11 5.98
C LEU A 18 6.32 -2.01 4.69
N PHE A 19 6.78 -1.22 3.72
CA PHE A 19 6.13 -1.09 2.41
C PHE A 19 6.08 -2.44 1.69
N ASN A 20 7.20 -3.17 1.66
CA ASN A 20 7.27 -4.50 1.06
C ASN A 20 6.36 -5.47 1.79
N ALA A 21 6.34 -5.48 3.14
CA ALA A 21 5.43 -6.35 3.89
C ALA A 21 3.95 -6.09 3.56
N LEU A 22 3.56 -4.81 3.44
CA LEU A 22 2.18 -4.41 3.08
C LEU A 22 1.82 -4.79 1.63
N THR A 23 2.78 -4.72 0.72
CA THR A 23 2.58 -5.00 -0.71
C THR A 23 2.76 -6.47 -1.09
N GLU A 24 3.55 -7.25 -0.32
CA GLU A 24 3.64 -8.71 -0.46
C GLU A 24 2.32 -9.39 -0.09
N THR A 25 1.61 -8.89 0.93
CA THR A 25 0.22 -9.31 1.19
C THR A 25 -0.72 -9.04 0.00
N GLN A 26 -0.44 -8.00 -0.80
CA GLN A 26 -1.16 -7.76 -2.05
C GLN A 26 -0.72 -8.75 -3.14
N ALA A 27 0.58 -9.00 -3.33
CA ALA A 27 1.07 -9.96 -4.34
C ALA A 27 0.49 -11.38 -4.13
N ALA A 28 0.31 -11.80 -2.87
CA ALA A 28 -0.37 -13.03 -2.52
C ALA A 28 -1.89 -13.03 -2.83
N GLN A 29 -2.53 -11.86 -2.84
CA GLN A 29 -3.95 -11.68 -3.17
C GLN A 29 -4.20 -11.29 -4.64
N ALA A 30 -3.17 -10.81 -5.36
CA ALA A 30 -3.25 -10.23 -6.70
C ALA A 30 -3.24 -11.28 -7.83
N ALA A 31 -3.75 -12.48 -7.56
CA ALA A 31 -3.67 -13.59 -8.49
C ALA A 31 -4.50 -13.42 -9.79
N ASN A 32 -5.28 -12.35 -10.02
CA ASN A 32 -6.16 -12.26 -11.22
C ASN A 32 -6.60 -10.83 -11.64
N TYR A 33 -5.70 -9.83 -11.70
CA TYR A 33 -6.04 -8.54 -12.35
C TYR A 33 -5.09 -8.23 -13.51
N PRO A 34 -5.46 -8.55 -14.77
CA PRO A 34 -4.74 -8.04 -15.92
C PRO A 34 -4.91 -6.51 -15.95
N PHE A 35 -3.86 -5.76 -16.34
CA PHE A 35 -3.82 -4.29 -16.52
C PHE A 35 -3.19 -3.39 -15.43
N CYS A 36 -2.49 -3.91 -14.41
CA CYS A 36 -1.76 -3.02 -13.48
C CYS A 36 -0.37 -2.62 -14.02
N THR A 37 -0.22 -1.35 -14.40
CA THR A 37 1.07 -0.69 -14.70
C THR A 37 1.84 -0.46 -13.39
N ILE A 38 3.13 -0.79 -13.33
CA ILE A 38 3.98 -0.56 -12.14
C ILE A 38 4.34 0.94 -12.09
N GLU A 39 3.48 1.71 -11.43
CA GLU A 39 3.67 3.14 -11.13
C GLU A 39 4.32 3.31 -9.73
N PRO A 40 4.98 4.46 -9.45
CA PRO A 40 6.04 4.63 -8.43
C PRO A 40 5.67 4.04 -7.08
N ASN A 41 6.42 3.07 -6.51
CA ASN A 41 6.19 2.37 -5.22
C ASN A 41 4.81 2.66 -4.57
N VAL A 42 3.74 2.38 -5.30
CA VAL A 42 2.35 2.57 -4.86
C VAL A 42 1.74 1.19 -4.81
N GLY A 43 1.29 0.78 -3.62
CA GLY A 43 0.64 -0.50 -3.40
C GLY A 43 -0.78 -0.32 -2.89
N ASN A 44 -1.72 -1.11 -3.39
CA ASN A 44 -3.10 -1.11 -2.88
C ASN A 44 -3.32 -2.32 -1.98
N VAL A 45 -3.67 -2.09 -0.73
CA VAL A 45 -3.84 -3.16 0.26
C VAL A 45 -5.30 -3.24 0.65
N GLY A 46 -5.85 -4.46 0.65
CA GLY A 46 -7.20 -4.72 1.13
C GLY A 46 -7.30 -4.43 2.62
N VAL A 47 -8.30 -3.67 3.03
CA VAL A 47 -8.56 -3.38 4.45
C VAL A 47 -9.09 -4.67 5.10
N PRO A 48 -8.39 -5.23 6.11
CA PRO A 48 -8.86 -6.43 6.80
C PRO A 48 -10.10 -6.08 7.62
N ASP A 49 -11.23 -6.72 7.29
CA ASP A 49 -12.50 -6.52 7.97
C ASP A 49 -13.24 -7.85 8.20
N PRO A 50 -13.18 -8.43 9.42
CA PRO A 50 -13.84 -9.70 9.71
C PRO A 50 -15.37 -9.62 9.66
N ARG A 51 -15.95 -8.41 9.55
CA ARG A 51 -17.40 -8.25 9.36
C ARG A 51 -17.81 -8.66 7.95
N LEU A 52 -16.95 -8.48 6.95
CA LEU A 52 -17.23 -8.89 5.58
C LEU A 52 -17.43 -10.39 5.47
N ASP A 53 -16.64 -11.19 6.18
CA ASP A 53 -16.78 -12.65 6.20
C ASP A 53 -18.10 -13.09 6.80
N LYS A 54 -18.51 -12.47 7.92
CA LYS A 54 -19.80 -12.73 8.57
C LYS A 54 -20.97 -12.40 7.66
N LEU A 55 -20.92 -11.24 7.00
CA LEU A 55 -21.98 -10.81 6.08
C LEU A 55 -22.04 -11.71 4.85
N ALA A 56 -20.90 -12.13 4.31
CA ALA A 56 -20.85 -13.04 3.18
C ALA A 56 -21.46 -14.41 3.52
N ALA A 57 -21.20 -14.92 4.72
CA ALA A 57 -21.81 -16.17 5.20
C ALA A 57 -23.34 -16.06 5.38
N ILE A 58 -23.83 -14.92 5.89
CA ILE A 58 -25.28 -14.68 6.05
C ILE A 58 -25.97 -14.51 4.70
N ALA A 59 -25.36 -13.76 3.77
CA ALA A 59 -25.94 -13.43 2.48
C ALA A 59 -25.73 -14.50 1.40
N GLY A 60 -24.87 -15.50 1.65
CA GLY A 60 -24.47 -16.50 0.65
C GLY A 60 -23.67 -15.91 -0.52
N SER A 61 -22.83 -14.90 -0.26
CA SER A 61 -22.12 -14.18 -1.32
C SER A 61 -21.06 -15.07 -1.98
N GLN A 62 -21.03 -15.11 -3.32
CA GLN A 62 -20.02 -15.86 -4.08
C GLN A 62 -18.61 -15.25 -3.99
N LYS A 63 -18.53 -13.96 -3.65
CA LYS A 63 -17.28 -13.22 -3.57
C LYS A 63 -17.32 -12.19 -2.45
N ILE A 64 -16.18 -11.99 -1.81
CA ILE A 64 -15.92 -10.89 -0.87
C ILE A 64 -15.00 -9.89 -1.56
N ILE A 65 -15.40 -8.61 -1.57
CA ILE A 65 -14.63 -7.53 -2.17
C ILE A 65 -14.29 -6.53 -1.07
N PRO A 66 -13.07 -6.56 -0.50
CA PRO A 66 -12.67 -5.60 0.52
C PRO A 66 -12.41 -4.22 -0.07
N THR A 67 -12.63 -3.18 0.74
CA THR A 67 -12.15 -1.82 0.45
C THR A 67 -10.63 -1.82 0.29
N GLN A 68 -10.12 -1.00 -0.62
CA GLN A 68 -8.69 -0.89 -0.90
C GLN A 68 -8.13 0.42 -0.33
N LEU A 69 -6.94 0.36 0.25
CA LEU A 69 -6.18 1.50 0.75
C LEU A 69 -4.85 1.61 -0.02
N GLY A 70 -4.58 2.76 -0.61
CA GLY A 70 -3.32 3.00 -1.32
C GLY A 70 -2.20 3.42 -0.36
N PHE A 71 -1.04 2.79 -0.44
CA PHE A 71 0.19 3.19 0.24
C PHE A 71 1.22 3.69 -0.76
N VAL A 72 1.97 4.72 -0.39
CA VAL A 72 3.06 5.28 -1.18
C VAL A 72 4.33 5.28 -0.34
N ASP A 73 5.41 4.65 -0.81
CA ASP A 73 6.73 4.79 -0.18
C ASP A 73 7.33 6.14 -0.58
N ILE A 74 7.41 7.07 0.38
CA ILE A 74 8.01 8.39 0.15
C ILE A 74 9.49 8.30 0.53
N ALA A 75 10.37 8.79 -0.36
CA ALA A 75 11.80 8.86 -0.09
C ALA A 75 12.10 9.47 1.30
N GLY A 76 13.13 8.96 1.97
CA GLY A 76 13.44 9.32 3.36
C GLY A 76 13.60 10.83 3.55
N LEU A 77 12.91 11.38 4.55
CA LEU A 77 13.02 12.79 4.89
C LEU A 77 14.34 13.01 5.63
N VAL A 78 15.29 13.68 4.99
CA VAL A 78 16.52 14.15 5.65
C VAL A 78 16.38 15.63 6.03
N ARG A 79 17.23 16.09 6.95
CA ARG A 79 17.36 17.52 7.21
C ARG A 79 17.71 18.23 5.90
N GLY A 80 16.94 19.25 5.55
CA GLY A 80 17.11 20.00 4.30
C GLY A 80 16.22 19.55 3.13
N ALA A 81 15.36 18.54 3.31
CA ALA A 81 14.43 18.09 2.25
C ALA A 81 13.51 19.20 1.72
N SER A 82 13.15 20.18 2.55
CA SER A 82 12.36 21.37 2.13
C SER A 82 13.14 22.35 1.24
N LYS A 83 14.46 22.19 1.14
CA LYS A 83 15.38 22.94 0.26
C LYS A 83 15.93 22.08 -0.88
N GLY A 84 15.46 20.83 -1.02
CA GLY A 84 15.94 19.86 -2.01
C GLY A 84 17.14 19.01 -1.56
N GLU A 85 17.68 19.22 -0.35
CA GLU A 85 18.78 18.38 0.14
C GLU A 85 18.24 17.02 0.57
N GLY A 86 18.77 15.94 -0.03
CA GLY A 86 18.37 14.56 0.25
C GLY A 86 17.44 13.89 -0.73
N LEU A 87 17.14 14.55 -1.85
CA LEU A 87 16.89 13.85 -3.10
C LEU A 87 18.23 13.19 -3.47
N GLY A 88 18.51 12.00 -2.94
CA GLY A 88 19.70 11.25 -3.35
C GLY A 88 19.70 11.12 -4.87
N ASN A 89 20.81 11.46 -5.53
CA ASN A 89 21.03 11.48 -6.98
C ASN A 89 19.77 11.38 -7.85
N GLN A 90 18.99 12.46 -7.87
CA GLN A 90 18.38 13.03 -9.06
C GLN A 90 18.58 14.53 -9.05
#